data_AF-A0A2J4XX42-F1
#
_entry.id   AF-A0A2J4XX42-F1
#
_cell.length_a   1.000
_cell.length_b   1.000
_cell.length_c   1.000
_cell.angle_alpha   90.00
_cell.angle_beta   90.00
_cell.angle_gamma   90.00
#
_symmetry.space_group_name_H-M   'P 1'
#
loop_
_entity.id
_entity.type
_entity.pdbx_description
1 polymer ?
#
loop_
_entity_poly.entity_id
_entity_poly.type
_entity_poly.pdbx_seq_one_letter_code
_entity_poly.pdbx_strand_id
1 'polypeptide(L)' 'IALVYMESCWLLVAWCEMRKDFRHFRTDKIQGIVPLDSRYSESRLVLLNKWRMKEGIGPEKEY' A
#
# COMPACT_ATOMS: atom_id res chain seq x y z
N ILE A 1 -4.25 1.98 -1.42
CA ILE A 1 -3.26 1.10 -0.77
C ILE A 1 -3.71 -0.35 -0.93
N ALA A 2 -2.80 -1.24 -1.31
CA ALA A 2 -3.07 -2.56 -1.91
C ALA A 2 -2.36 -3.68 -1.13
N LEU A 3 -2.78 -4.93 -1.35
CA LEU A 3 -2.13 -6.11 -0.79
C LEU A 3 -1.62 -6.97 -1.95
N VAL A 4 -0.36 -7.38 -1.90
CA VAL A 4 0.32 -8.13 -2.96
C VAL A 4 0.89 -9.40 -2.35
N TYR A 5 0.75 -10.54 -3.03
CA TYR A 5 1.39 -11.78 -2.62
C TYR A 5 2.61 -12.05 -3.51
N MET A 6 3.79 -12.17 -2.91
CA MET A 6 5.03 -12.39 -3.64
C MET A 6 5.99 -13.26 -2.80
N GLU A 7 6.68 -14.20 -3.44
CA GLU A 7 7.68 -15.08 -2.78
C GLU A 7 7.16 -15.74 -1.49
N SER A 8 5.94 -16.25 -1.53
CA SER A 8 5.28 -16.89 -0.38
C SER A 8 5.02 -15.98 0.83
N CYS A 9 5.07 -14.65 0.64
CA CYS A 9 4.80 -13.65 1.66
C CYS A 9 3.76 -12.63 1.18
N TRP A 10 2.91 -12.15 2.09
CA TRP A 10 2.00 -11.04 1.80
C TRP A 10 2.68 -9.69 2.10
N LEU A 11 2.68 -8.81 1.12
CA LEU A 11 3.19 -7.45 1.17
C LEU A 11 2.03 -6.47 1.17
N LEU A 12 1.93 -5.67 2.23
CA LEU A 12 1.03 -4.55 2.33
C LEU A 12 1.69 -3.30 1.75
N VAL A 13 1.14 -2.78 0.67
CA VAL A 13 1.59 -1.50 0.11
C VAL A 13 0.84 -0.39 0.84
N ALA A 14 1.56 0.48 1.53
CA ALA A 14 0.99 1.65 2.18
C ALA A 14 1.73 2.95 1.83
N TRP A 15 1.01 4.08 1.94
CA TRP A 15 1.60 5.40 1.82
C TRP A 15 2.24 5.80 3.15
N CYS A 16 3.53 6.13 3.13
CA CYS A 16 4.25 6.63 4.29
C CYS A 16 4.27 8.16 4.25
N GLU A 17 3.48 8.82 5.10
CA GLU A 17 3.39 10.29 5.14
C GLU A 17 4.73 10.95 5.51
N MET A 18 5.53 10.31 6.37
CA MET A 18 6.86 10.83 6.76
C MET A 18 7.83 10.92 5.58
N ARG A 19 7.76 9.96 4.65
CA ARG A 19 8.65 9.87 3.48
C ARG A 19 7.99 10.42 2.22
N LYS A 20 6.68 10.71 2.27
CA LYS A 20 5.82 11.03 1.12
C LYS A 20 6.00 10.04 -0.02
N ASP A 21 6.04 8.75 0.32
CA ASP A 21 6.28 7.69 -0.65
C ASP A 21 5.58 6.37 -0.31
N PHE A 22 5.37 5.51 -1.31
CA PHE A 22 4.83 4.16 -1.15
C PHE A 22 5.89 3.20 -0.61
N ARG A 23 5.52 2.43 0.40
CA ARG A 23 6.37 1.37 0.97
C ARG A 23 5.65 0.04 1.03
N HIS A 24 6.43 -1.01 0.77
CA HIS A 24 6.02 -2.41 0.91
C HIS A 24 6.35 -2.88 2.31
N PHE A 25 5.32 -3.25 3.07
CA PHE A 25 5.45 -3.80 4.41
C PHE A 25 5.14 -5.29 4.37
N ARG A 26 6.10 -6.11 4.78
CA ARG A 26 5.89 -7.54 4.98
C ARG A 26 4.91 -7.75 6.13
N THR A 27 3.75 -8.31 5.81
CA THR A 27 2.71 -8.59 6.81
C THR A 27 3.20 -9.51 7.92
N ASP A 28 4.12 -10.43 7.61
CA ASP A 28 4.75 -11.33 8.58
C ASP A 28 5.64 -10.61 9.61
N LYS A 29 6.11 -9.39 9.30
CA LYS A 29 6.94 -8.57 10.20
C LYS A 29 6.17 -7.43 10.87
N ILE A 30 4.86 -7.33 10.67
CA ILE A 30 4.04 -6.31 11.33
C ILE A 30 3.74 -6.78 12.76
N GLN A 31 4.41 -6.17 13.74
CA GLN A 31 4.18 -6.48 15.16
C GLN A 31 2.89 -5.88 15.73
N GLY A 32 2.40 -4.80 15.12
CA GLY A 32 1.18 -4.13 15.57
C GLY A 32 0.74 -3.04 14.59
N ILE A 33 -0.56 -2.78 14.57
CA ILE A 33 -1.19 -1.73 13.78
C ILE A 33 -1.97 -0.88 14.77
N VAL A 34 -1.69 0.42 14.80
CA VAL A 34 -2.44 1.39 15.60
C VAL A 34 -3.32 2.18 14.64
N PRO A 35 -4.65 2.04 14.70
CA PRO A 35 -5.54 2.90 13.93
C PRO A 35 -5.43 4.32 14.47
N LEU A 36 -5.15 5.26 13.58
CA LEU A 36 -5.20 6.69 13.89
C LEU A 36 -6.58 7.22 13.49
N ASP A 37 -7.14 8.11 14.30
CA ASP A 37 -8.41 8.79 13.99
C ASP A 37 -8.23 9.83 12.86
N SER A 38 -6.98 10.15 12.54
CA SER A 38 -6.59 10.98 11.41
C SER A 38 -6.83 10.25 10.10
N ARG A 39 -7.64 10.86 9.22
CA ARG A 39 -7.72 10.45 7.82
C ARG A 39 -6.53 11.02 7.07
N TYR A 40 -5.89 10.18 6.27
CA TYR A 40 -4.88 10.62 5.31
C TYR A 40 -5.52 11.62 4.34
N SER A 41 -4.81 12.72 4.04
CA SER A 41 -5.37 13.88 3.32
C SER A 41 -5.76 13.58 1.86
N GLU A 42 -5.19 12.53 1.27
CA GLU A 42 -5.47 12.12 -0.12
C GLU A 42 -6.52 11.02 -0.20
N SER A 43 -7.37 10.99 -1.24
CA SER A 43 -8.32 9.89 -1.39
C SER A 43 -7.60 8.56 -1.64
N ARG A 44 -8.15 7.44 -1.10
CA ARG A 44 -7.60 6.07 -1.31
C ARG A 44 -7.38 5.76 -2.78
N LEU A 45 -8.29 6.21 -3.64
CA LEU A 45 -8.23 6.00 -5.10
C LEU A 45 -7.06 6.76 -5.73
N VAL A 46 -6.79 7.99 -5.28
CA VAL A 46 -5.66 8.80 -5.73
C VAL A 46 -4.35 8.11 -5.34
N LEU A 47 -4.23 7.68 -4.08
CA LEU A 47 -3.06 6.93 -3.61
C LEU A 47 -2.87 5.62 -4.38
N LEU A 48 -3.95 4.89 -4.68
CA LEU A 48 -3.87 3.65 -5.45
C LEU A 48 -3.40 3.90 -6.89
N ASN A 49 -3.94 4.91 -7.57
CA ASN A 49 -3.52 5.27 -8.93
C ASN A 49 -2.07 5.76 -8.96
N LYS A 50 -1.65 6.59 -8.00
CA LYS A 50 -0.25 7.02 -7.86
C LYS A 50 0.70 5.84 -7.68
N TRP A 51 0.33 4.88 -6.83
CA TRP A 51 1.13 3.66 -6.65
C TRP A 51 1.21 2.83 -7.93
N ARG A 52 0.08 2.58 -8.61
CA ARG A 52 0.04 1.85 -9.89
C ARG A 52 0.93 2.50 -10.95
N MET A 53 0.87 3.82 -11.08
CA MET A 53 1.73 4.57 -12.01
C MET A 53 3.21 4.44 -11.64
N LYS A 54 3.55 4.48 -10.35
CA LYS A 54 4.94 4.36 -9.88
C LYS A 54 5.53 2.98 -10.13
N GLU A 55 4.79 1.92 -9.85
CA GLU A 55 5.26 0.54 -10.02
C GLU A 55 5.05 0.01 -11.45
N GLY A 56 4.41 0.78 -12.34
CA GLY A 56 4.06 0.34 -13.70
C GLY A 56 3.05 -0.81 -13.73
N ILE A 57 2.29 -1.00 -12.65
CA ILE A 57 1.30 -2.07 -12.52
C ILE A 57 0.05 -1.64 -13.29
N GLY A 58 -0.14 -2.23 -14.47
CA GLY A 58 -1.40 -2.16 -15.23
C GLY A 58 -2.55 -2.77 -14.42
N PRO A 59 -3.83 -2.49 -14.76
CA PRO A 59 -4.97 -3.01 -14.02
C PRO A 59 -4.91 -4.54 -14.03
N GLU A 60 -4.51 -5.11 -12.89
CA GLU A 60 -4.58 -6.54 -12.65
C GLU A 60 -6.06 -6.91 -12.73
N LYS A 61 -6.41 -7.76 -13.71
CA LYS A 61 -7.75 -8.30 -13.85
C LYS A 61 -8.00 -9.22 -12.65
N GLU A 62 -8.80 -8.76 -11.70
CA GLU A 62 -9.46 -9.64 -10.71
C GLU A 62 -10.34 -10.65 -11.48
N TYR A 63 -10.13 -11.93 -11.20
CA TYR A 63 -11.02 -13.05 -11.56
C TYR A 63 -12.08 -13.24 -10.47
#